data_AF-A0A923W7L7-F1
#
_entry.id   AF-A0A923W7L7-F1
#
_cell.length_a   1.000
_cell.length_b   1.000
_cell.length_c   1.000
_cell.angle_alpha   90.00
_cell.angle_beta   90.00
_cell.angle_gamma   90.00
#
_symmetry.space_group_name_H-M   'P 1'
#
loop_
_entity.id
_entity.type
_entity.pdbx_description
1 polymer ?
#
loop_
_entity_poly.entity_id
_entity_poly.type
_entity_poly.pdbx_seq_one_letter_code
_entity_poly.pdbx_strand_id
1 'polypeptide(L)'
;VLVGGVRCRLVGRVSMDMVTVDLSPVPGAGLGSEVTLWGVAADGAVLPIDEVARAAGTVGYELMCAVAPRVPFAPSAPVLA
;
A
#
# COMPACT_ATOMS: atom_id res chain seq x y z
N VAL A 1 0.80 -5.82 0.32
CA VAL A 1 0.73 -4.59 1.15
C VAL A 1 1.91 -4.60 2.10
N LEU A 2 2.48 -3.43 2.41
CA LEU A 2 3.46 -3.27 3.48
C LEU A 2 2.81 -2.56 4.67
N VAL A 3 3.10 -3.00 5.89
CA VAL A 3 2.70 -2.31 7.13
C VAL A 3 3.96 -2.04 7.92
N GLY A 4 4.31 -0.76 8.11
CA GLY A 4 5.61 -0.37 8.69
C GLY A 4 6.79 -1.02 7.96
N GLY A 5 6.76 -1.02 6.62
CA GLY A 5 7.78 -1.63 5.76
C GLY A 5 7.76 -3.17 5.67
N VAL A 6 7.05 -3.86 6.57
CA VAL A 6 6.99 -5.33 6.57
C VAL A 6 5.90 -5.85 5.64
N ARG A 7 6.22 -6.91 4.89
CA ARG A 7 5.31 -7.54 3.94
C ARG A 7 4.16 -8.27 4.66
N CYS A 8 2.94 -7.83 4.40
CA CYS A 8 1.72 -8.43 4.94
C CYS A 8 0.76 -8.90 3.84
N ARG A 9 -0.18 -9.78 4.21
CA ARG A 9 -1.22 -10.32 3.33
C ARG A 9 -2.59 -9.73 3.65
N LEU A 10 -3.44 -9.64 2.63
CA LEU A 10 -4.86 -9.37 2.81
C LEU A 10 -5.56 -10.61 3.40
N VAL A 11 -6.58 -10.39 4.22
CA VAL A 11 -7.40 -11.46 4.82
C VAL A 11 -8.87 -11.16 4.56
N GLY A 12 -9.63 -12.18 4.17
CA GLY A 12 -11.05 -12.02 3.87
C GLY A 12 -11.28 -11.31 2.53
N ARG A 13 -12.42 -10.63 2.42
CA ARG A 13 -12.83 -9.93 1.18
C ARG A 13 -12.52 -8.43 1.26
N VAL A 14 -12.21 -7.85 0.11
CA VAL A 14 -12.11 -6.40 -0.07
C VAL A 14 -13.52 -5.80 -0.02
N SER A 15 -13.70 -4.74 0.75
CA SER A 15 -14.93 -3.93 0.80
C SER A 15 -14.78 -2.70 -0.10
N MET A 16 -15.85 -1.91 -0.25
CA MET A 16 -15.81 -0.70 -1.10
C MET A 16 -14.74 0.30 -0.64
N ASP A 17 -14.54 0.43 0.68
CA ASP A 17 -13.66 1.44 1.29
C ASP A 17 -12.70 0.88 2.35
N MET A 18 -12.70 -0.44 2.57
CA MET A 18 -11.86 -1.08 3.58
C MET A 18 -11.26 -2.39 3.07
N VAL A 19 -10.03 -2.65 3.54
CA VAL A 19 -9.32 -3.93 3.38
C VAL A 19 -8.81 -4.38 4.73
N THR A 20 -8.75 -5.69 4.94
CA THR A 20 -8.24 -6.27 6.19
C THR A 20 -6.87 -6.89 5.92
N VAL A 21 -5.93 -6.64 6.83
CA VAL A 21 -4.53 -7.08 6.71
C VAL A 21 -4.16 -7.94 7.92
N ASP A 22 -3.45 -9.04 7.67
CA ASP A 22 -2.87 -9.87 8.73
C ASP A 22 -1.67 -9.14 9.38
N LEU A 23 -1.81 -8.77 10.65
CA LEU A 23 -0.77 -8.08 11.40
C LEU A 23 0.13 -9.02 12.22
N SER A 24 -0.04 -10.35 12.12
CA SER A 24 0.83 -11.32 12.81
C SER A 24 2.34 -11.07 12.59
N PRO A 25 2.81 -10.63 11.40
CA PRO A 25 4.22 -10.32 11.17
C PRO A 25 4.70 -8.99 11.79
N VAL A 26 3.78 -8.13 12.25
CA VAL A 26 4.06 -6.75 12.67
C VAL A 26 3.41 -6.48 14.04
N PRO A 27 3.92 -7.08 15.12
CA PRO A 27 3.30 -6.97 16.45
C PRO A 27 3.26 -5.54 17.01
N GLY A 28 4.13 -4.65 16.50
CA GLY A 28 4.14 -3.23 16.85
C GLY A 28 3.18 -2.36 16.03
N ALA A 29 2.46 -2.92 15.06
CA ALA A 29 1.49 -2.16 14.28
C ALA A 29 0.27 -1.77 15.12
N GLY A 30 -0.19 -0.54 14.93
CA GLY A 30 -1.34 0.02 15.63
C GLY A 30 -1.99 1.15 14.83
N LEU A 31 -2.84 1.93 15.50
CA LEU A 31 -3.46 3.10 14.90
C LEU A 31 -2.38 4.10 14.46
N GLY A 32 -2.48 4.57 13.22
CA GLY A 32 -1.51 5.50 12.63
C GLY A 32 -0.26 4.84 12.05
N SER A 33 -0.11 3.51 12.12
CA SER A 33 0.97 2.82 11.41
C SER A 33 0.85 3.03 9.91
N GLU A 34 1.98 3.34 9.26
CA GLU A 34 2.05 3.52 7.82
C GLU A 34 1.69 2.21 7.09
N VAL A 35 0.90 2.34 6.03
CA VAL A 35 0.57 1.25 5.13
C VAL A 35 0.90 1.67 3.69
N THR A 36 1.76 0.90 3.03
CA THR A 36 2.12 1.12 1.63
C THR A 36 1.40 0.08 0.75
N LEU A 37 0.51 0.54 -0.12
CA LEU A 37 -0.22 -0.31 -1.07
C LEU A 37 0.62 -0.65 -2.31
N TRP A 38 1.42 0.30 -2.79
CA TRP A 38 2.52 0.15 -3.73
C TRP A 38 3.43 1.38 -3.64
N GLY A 39 4.71 1.25 -3.99
CA GLY A 39 5.72 2.30 -3.87
C GLY A 39 6.79 1.98 -2.84
N VAL A 40 7.44 3.03 -2.32
CA VAL A 40 8.51 2.94 -1.33
C VAL A 40 7.94 3.34 0.03
N ALA A 41 8.06 2.47 1.02
CA ALA A 41 7.71 2.76 2.41
C ALA A 41 8.75 3.68 3.07
N ALA A 42 8.42 4.29 4.21
CA ALA A 42 9.32 5.22 4.90
C ALA A 42 10.68 4.62 5.31
N ASP A 43 10.76 3.31 5.52
CA ASP A 43 12.01 2.59 5.85
C ASP A 43 12.80 2.13 4.61
N GLY A 44 12.35 2.49 3.41
CA GLY A 44 12.98 2.13 2.15
C GLY A 44 12.52 0.78 1.58
N ALA A 45 11.64 0.03 2.28
CA ALA A 45 11.07 -1.18 1.72
C ALA A 45 10.23 -0.87 0.48
N VAL A 46 10.42 -1.62 -0.61
CA VAL A 46 9.75 -1.37 -1.88
C VAL A 46 8.69 -2.43 -2.14
N LEU A 47 7.48 -1.99 -2.45
CA LEU A 47 6.42 -2.80 -3.04
C LEU A 47 6.17 -2.34 -4.48
N PRO A 48 6.75 -3.01 -5.49
CA PRO A 48 6.58 -2.62 -6.89
C PRO A 48 5.11 -2.66 -7.31
N ILE A 49 4.67 -1.63 -8.06
CA ILE A 49 3.29 -1.57 -8.57
C ILE A 49 2.97 -2.75 -9.50
N ASP A 50 3.93 -3.19 -10.31
CA ASP A 50 3.75 -4.32 -11.22
C ASP A 50 3.53 -5.65 -10.47
N GLU A 51 4.07 -5.79 -9.26
CA GLU A 51 3.80 -6.95 -8.42
C GLU A 51 2.32 -6.98 -7.98
N VAL A 52 1.79 -5.82 -7.60
CA VAL A 52 0.37 -5.65 -7.22
C VAL A 52 -0.54 -5.84 -8.42
N ALA A 53 -0.17 -5.27 -9.57
CA ALA A 53 -0.94 -5.40 -10.81
C ALA A 53 -1.02 -6.86 -11.26
N ARG A 54 0.09 -7.59 -11.22
CA ARG A 54 0.11 -9.03 -11.53
C ARG A 54 -0.80 -9.83 -10.62
N ALA A 55 -0.84 -9.50 -9.32
CA ALA A 55 -1.76 -10.15 -8.39
C ALA A 55 -3.24 -9.82 -8.67
N ALA A 56 -3.52 -8.67 -9.27
CA ALA A 56 -4.84 -8.25 -9.73
C ALA A 56 -5.18 -8.69 -11.17
N GLY A 57 -4.28 -9.40 -11.87
CA GLY A 57 -4.50 -9.84 -13.25
C GLY A 57 -4.40 -8.72 -14.29
N THR A 58 -3.67 -7.65 -13.99
CA THR A 58 -3.51 -6.47 -14.84
C THR A 58 -2.04 -5.98 -14.88
N VAL A 59 -1.79 -4.80 -15.44
CA VAL A 59 -0.50 -4.10 -15.56
C VAL A 59 -0.46 -2.85 -14.69
N GLY A 60 0.75 -2.40 -14.30
CA GLY A 60 0.91 -1.26 -13.39
C GLY A 60 0.22 0.03 -13.87
N TYR A 61 0.17 0.24 -15.19
CA TYR A 61 -0.50 1.41 -15.79
C TYR A 61 -2.00 1.46 -15.47
N GLU A 62 -2.70 0.32 -15.49
CA GLU A 62 -4.12 0.30 -15.15
C GLU A 62 -4.35 0.67 -13.68
N LEU A 63 -3.48 0.22 -12.76
CA LEU A 63 -3.55 0.63 -11.36
C LEU A 63 -3.33 2.14 -11.19
N MET A 64 -2.36 2.72 -11.91
CA MET A 64 -2.12 4.17 -11.89
C MET A 64 -3.32 4.97 -12.39
N CYS A 65 -3.95 4.52 -13.47
CA CYS A 65 -5.13 5.17 -14.04
C CYS A 65 -6.42 4.91 -13.25
N ALA A 66 -6.50 3.82 -12.49
CA ALA A 66 -7.69 3.43 -11.74
C ALA A 66 -7.79 4.08 -10.34
N VAL A 67 -6.84 4.92 -9.95
CA VAL A 67 -6.93 5.66 -8.68
C VAL A 67 -8.18 6.55 -8.70
N ALA A 68 -9.13 6.25 -7.83
CA ALA A 68 -10.41 6.94 -7.81
C ALA A 68 -10.26 8.43 -7.42
N PRO A 69 -11.09 9.34 -7.96
CA PRO A 69 -11.01 10.79 -7.66
C PRO A 69 -11.10 11.17 -6.18
N ARG A 70 -11.63 10.27 -5.33
CA ARG A 70 -11.73 10.48 -3.88
C ARG A 70 -10.40 10.35 -3.13
N VAL A 71 -9.36 9.81 -3.78
CA VAL A 71 -8.03 9.68 -3.18
C VAL A 71 -7.30 11.02 -3.36
N PRO A 72 -6.96 11.72 -2.26
CA PRO A 72 -6.24 12.98 -2.36
C PRO A 72 -4.80 12.74 -2.83
N PHE A 73 -4.35 13.54 -3.78
CA PHE A 73 -2.94 13.59 -4.19
C PHE A 73 -2.24 14.69 -3.40
N ALA A 74 -1.31 14.30 -2.53
CA ALA A 74 -0.41 15.22 -1.87
C ALA A 74 0.93 15.28 -2.64
N PRO A 75 1.50 16.47 -2.87
CA PRO A 75 2.88 16.56 -3.32
C PRO A 75 3.78 15.89 -2.28
N SER A 76 4.87 15.24 -2.71
CA SER A 76 5.84 14.67 -1.78
C SER A 76 6.33 15.78 -0.85
N ALA A 77 6.31 15.53 0.46
CA ALA A 77 6.93 16.45 1.42
C ALA A 77 8.35 16.76 0.94
N PRO A 78 8.80 18.03 0.96
CA PRO A 78 10.17 18.33 0.60
C PRO A 78 11.08 17.49 1.50
N VAL A 79 11.95 16.69 0.88
CA VAL A 79 13.12 16.15 1.57
C VAL A 79 13.90 17.38 2.02
N LEU A 80 13.76 17.74 3.30
CA LEU A 80 14.71 18.63 3.94
C LEU A 80 16.04 17.87 3.92
N ALA A 81 16.91 18.28 3.00
CA ALA A 81 18.30 17.84 2.94
C ALA A 81 19.06 18.35 4.16
#